data_AF-X0WSZ9-F1
#
_entry.id   AF-X0WSZ9-F1
#
_cell.length_a   1.000
_cell.length_b   1.000
_cell.length_c   1.000
_cell.angle_alpha   90.00
_cell.angle_beta   90.00
_cell.angle_gamma   90.00
#
_symmetry.space_group_name_H-M   'P 1'
#
loop_
_entity.id
_entity.type
_entity.pdbx_description
1 polymer ?
#
loop_
_entity_poly.entity_id
_entity_poly.type
_entity_poly.pdbx_seq_one_letter_code
_entity_poly.pdbx_strand_id
1 'polypeptide(L)'
;IAAANALSDVYAMGGEPLLAINLVAFPPELPEVLTEVLRGGAEKVQEAGVALAGGHTIQDKEPKYGLAHPDRLLTRAGARPGDALVLTKPLGTGVIVTAFKGGLAAPTHLAGAVRWMTALNRTAGRVAVELGLQGATDVTGFGLLGHGWEMAEASGVGMHIRLRDVPLMDGAREYAGQALFPGGSYCNRDFAARTCASRTISARRSKCSSLMARPRAGYYWPCHLTNWTNFSIASSPRINPAGSSVKWRRSRGSRSSQNRG
;
A
#
# COMPACT_ATOMS: atom_id res chain seq x y z
N ILE A 1 8.79 7.89 11.01
CA ILE A 1 8.24 7.13 9.85
C ILE A 1 8.32 5.63 10.10
N ALA A 2 9.51 5.06 10.31
CA ALA A 2 9.68 3.61 10.52
C ALA A 2 8.79 3.03 11.63
N ALA A 3 8.70 3.69 12.79
CA ALA A 3 7.80 3.27 13.86
C ALA A 3 6.32 3.26 13.45
N ALA A 4 5.84 4.30 12.75
CA ALA A 4 4.46 4.35 12.25
C ALA A 4 4.18 3.22 11.24
N ASN A 5 5.16 2.86 10.41
CA ASN A 5 5.07 1.72 9.51
C ASN A 5 5.01 0.39 10.26
N ALA A 6 5.86 0.19 11.27
CA ALA A 6 5.85 -1.05 12.07
C ALA A 6 4.53 -1.26 12.83
N LEU A 7 3.91 -0.18 13.32
CA LEU A 7 2.61 -0.25 13.99
C LEU A 7 1.43 -0.45 13.02
N SER A 8 1.64 -0.16 11.72
CA SER A 8 0.61 -0.23 10.69
C SER A 8 0.00 -1.61 10.54
N ASP A 9 0.83 -2.66 10.56
CA ASP A 9 0.39 -4.05 10.44
C ASP A 9 -0.57 -4.43 11.58
N VAL A 10 -0.28 -3.99 12.81
CA VAL A 10 -1.14 -4.24 13.97
C VAL A 10 -2.50 -3.57 13.79
N TYR A 11 -2.52 -2.30 13.36
CA TYR A 11 -3.77 -1.59 13.08
C TYR A 11 -4.53 -2.19 11.89
N ALA A 12 -3.83 -2.67 10.86
CA ALA A 12 -4.43 -3.33 9.71
C ALA A 12 -5.12 -4.64 10.08
N MET A 13 -4.64 -5.33 11.11
CA MET A 13 -5.29 -6.50 11.70
C MET A 13 -6.39 -6.15 12.71
N GLY A 14 -6.71 -4.86 12.91
CA GLY A 14 -7.70 -4.40 13.91
C GLY A 14 -7.20 -4.47 15.36
N GLY A 15 -5.91 -4.70 15.57
CA GLY A 15 -5.30 -4.73 16.90
C GLY A 15 -4.96 -3.34 17.43
N GLU A 16 -4.84 -3.24 18.76
CA GLU A 16 -4.22 -2.11 19.44
C GLU A 16 -2.83 -2.54 19.94
N PRO A 17 -1.74 -1.90 19.48
CA PRO A 17 -0.41 -2.22 19.95
C PRO A 17 -0.27 -1.83 21.44
N LEU A 18 0.34 -2.69 22.24
CA LEU A 18 0.56 -2.46 23.67
C LEU A 18 2.04 -2.28 24.01
N LEU A 19 2.90 -3.03 23.33
CA LEU A 19 4.34 -3.07 23.54
C LEU A 19 5.07 -2.96 22.20
N ALA A 20 6.18 -2.21 22.18
CA ALA A 20 7.13 -2.19 21.08
C ALA A 20 8.55 -2.41 21.60
N ILE A 21 9.39 -3.02 20.77
CA ILE A 21 10.82 -3.19 20.99
C ILE A 21 11.53 -2.56 19.79
N ASN A 22 12.55 -1.73 20.05
CA ASN A 22 13.36 -1.16 18.98
C ASN A 22 14.32 -2.21 18.40
N LEU A 23 14.30 -2.34 17.07
CA LEU A 23 15.26 -3.12 16.30
C LEU A 23 16.10 -2.17 15.45
N VAL A 24 17.40 -2.11 15.71
CA VAL A 24 18.32 -1.16 15.08
C VAL A 24 19.40 -1.93 14.34
N ALA A 25 19.49 -1.68 13.04
CA ALA A 25 20.65 -1.98 12.21
C ALA A 25 21.11 -0.66 11.60
N PHE A 26 22.27 -0.17 12.03
CA PHE A 26 22.76 1.16 11.68
C PHE A 26 24.23 1.09 11.23
N PRO A 27 24.63 1.83 10.19
CA PRO A 27 26.03 1.91 9.77
C PRO A 27 26.88 2.58 10.88
N PRO A 28 28.06 2.03 11.20
CA PRO A 28 28.93 2.57 12.25
C PRO A 28 29.48 3.96 11.91
N GLU A 29 29.38 4.41 10.66
CA GLU A 29 29.88 5.70 10.19
C GLU A 29 28.91 6.88 10.44
N LEU A 30 27.68 6.63 10.93
CA LEU A 30 26.67 7.67 11.16
C LEU A 30 26.11 7.72 12.61
N PRO A 31 26.93 7.52 13.66
CA PRO A 31 26.44 7.37 15.04
C PRO A 31 25.66 8.59 15.54
N GLU A 32 25.96 9.79 15.05
CA GLU A 32 25.31 11.05 15.42
C GLU A 32 23.83 11.11 15.00
N VAL A 33 23.46 10.44 13.91
CA VAL A 33 22.08 10.44 13.41
C VAL A 33 21.23 9.40 14.15
N LEU A 34 21.86 8.37 14.72
CA LEU A 34 21.16 7.27 15.38
C LEU A 34 20.30 7.76 16.56
N THR A 35 20.83 8.67 17.38
CA THR A 35 20.10 9.25 18.52
C THR A 35 18.79 9.91 18.07
N GLU A 36 18.84 10.68 16.99
CA GLU A 36 17.65 11.36 16.45
C GLU A 36 16.65 10.38 15.83
N VAL A 37 17.12 9.33 15.18
CA VAL A 37 16.27 8.24 14.65
C VAL A 37 15.55 7.53 15.79
N LEU A 38 16.27 7.20 16.88
CA LEU A 38 15.71 6.56 18.06
C LEU A 38 14.71 7.46 18.77
N ARG A 39 15.04 8.75 18.93
CA ARG A 39 14.14 9.76 19.51
C ARG A 39 12.84 9.86 18.72
N GLY A 40 12.93 10.01 17.40
CA GLY A 40 11.73 10.09 16.55
C GLY A 40 10.92 8.79 16.51
N GLY A 41 11.57 7.63 16.69
CA GLY A 41 10.90 6.35 16.88
C GLY A 41 10.11 6.32 18.20
N ALA A 42 10.78 6.67 19.31
CA ALA A 42 10.20 6.68 20.65
C ALA A 42 9.01 7.66 20.76
N GLU A 43 9.15 8.88 20.23
CA GLU A 43 8.06 9.86 20.21
C GLU A 43 6.81 9.34 19.48
N LYS A 44 7.02 8.62 18.36
CA LYS A 44 5.90 8.04 17.60
C LYS A 44 5.24 6.86 18.32
N VAL A 45 6.01 6.04 19.01
CA VAL A 45 5.51 4.94 19.86
C VAL A 45 4.73 5.51 21.05
N GLN A 46 5.21 6.60 21.64
CA GLN A 46 4.53 7.33 22.71
C GLN A 46 3.22 7.98 22.24
N GLU A 47 3.20 8.62 21.07
CA GLU A 47 1.97 9.13 20.43
C GLU A 47 0.94 8.00 20.22
N ALA A 48 1.43 6.81 19.87
CA ALA A 48 0.62 5.62 19.77
C ALA A 48 0.25 5.02 21.14
N GLY A 49 0.57 5.63 22.29
CA GLY A 49 0.24 5.09 23.61
C GLY A 49 0.81 3.69 23.89
N VAL A 50 1.86 3.30 23.15
CA VAL A 50 2.51 1.99 23.23
C VAL A 50 3.68 2.09 24.20
N ALA A 51 3.87 1.08 25.05
CA ALA A 51 5.05 1.01 25.90
C ALA A 51 6.28 0.58 25.08
N LEU A 52 7.37 1.36 25.16
CA LEU A 52 8.64 0.97 24.55
C LEU A 52 9.48 0.20 25.59
N ALA A 53 9.54 -1.13 25.47
CA ALA A 53 10.23 -2.01 26.43
C ALA A 53 11.75 -2.12 26.21
N GLY A 54 12.38 -1.06 25.67
CA GLY A 54 13.80 -1.04 25.31
C GLY A 54 14.05 -1.41 23.85
N GLY A 55 15.23 -1.95 23.58
CA GLY A 55 15.66 -2.35 22.24
C GLY A 55 16.88 -3.26 22.27
N HIS A 56 17.09 -4.02 21.21
CA HIS A 56 18.30 -4.80 21.00
C HIS A 56 18.91 -4.43 19.65
N THR A 57 20.19 -4.06 19.65
CA THR A 57 20.96 -3.88 18.42
C THR A 57 21.34 -5.27 17.92
N ILE A 58 20.67 -5.76 16.88
CA ILE A 58 20.95 -7.07 16.27
C ILE A 58 21.46 -6.88 14.84
N GLN A 59 22.50 -7.62 14.45
CA GLN A 59 22.77 -7.93 13.05
C GLN A 59 21.92 -9.15 12.68
N ASP A 60 21.06 -9.05 11.66
CA ASP A 60 20.08 -10.11 11.44
C ASP A 60 19.76 -10.38 9.96
N LYS A 61 19.74 -11.68 9.60
CA LYS A 61 19.36 -12.26 8.30
C LYS A 61 18.04 -13.07 8.38
N GLU A 62 17.32 -13.04 9.50
CA GLU A 62 16.26 -14.00 9.86
C GLU A 62 14.95 -13.35 10.41
N PRO A 63 13.86 -14.14 10.55
CA PRO A 63 12.49 -13.61 10.54
C PRO A 63 12.04 -13.06 11.89
N LYS A 64 11.09 -12.11 11.82
CA LYS A 64 10.47 -11.43 12.96
C LYS A 64 9.03 -11.93 13.14
N TYR A 65 8.59 -12.12 14.38
CA TYR A 65 7.31 -12.73 14.74
C TYR A 65 6.54 -11.88 15.75
N GLY A 66 5.22 -11.78 15.59
CA GLY A 66 4.32 -11.07 16.51
C GLY A 66 3.03 -11.86 16.73
N LEU A 67 2.36 -11.62 17.87
CA LEU A 67 1.12 -12.29 18.29
C LEU A 67 -0.01 -11.26 18.45
N ALA A 68 -1.23 -11.65 18.10
CA ALA A 68 -2.44 -10.83 18.27
C ALA A 68 -3.59 -11.68 18.83
N HIS A 69 -4.51 -11.03 19.55
CA HIS A 69 -5.67 -11.69 20.16
C HIS A 69 -6.73 -12.06 19.10
N PRO A 70 -7.31 -13.28 19.11
CA PRO A 70 -8.09 -13.80 17.97
C PRO A 70 -9.48 -13.17 17.76
N ASP A 71 -10.12 -12.68 18.82
CA ASP A 71 -11.58 -12.45 18.81
C ASP A 71 -12.07 -11.21 18.02
N ARG A 72 -11.16 -10.36 17.50
CA ARG A 72 -11.51 -9.15 16.72
C ARG A 72 -10.51 -8.84 15.61
N LEU A 73 -10.03 -9.87 14.92
CA LEU A 73 -9.02 -9.70 13.87
C LEU A 73 -9.67 -9.35 12.53
N LEU A 74 -9.17 -8.28 11.92
CA LEU A 74 -9.31 -8.04 10.50
C LEU A 74 -8.31 -8.93 9.77
N THR A 75 -8.77 -9.60 8.73
CA THR A 75 -7.90 -10.47 7.92
C THR A 75 -7.68 -9.88 6.54
N ARG A 76 -6.75 -10.45 5.76
CA ARG A 76 -6.66 -10.14 4.32
C ARG A 76 -7.79 -10.83 3.52
N ALA A 77 -8.58 -11.69 4.16
CA ALA A 77 -9.76 -12.32 3.57
C ALA A 77 -11.04 -11.57 4.00
N GLY A 78 -12.21 -12.05 3.57
CA GLY A 78 -13.50 -11.56 4.05
C GLY A 78 -14.13 -10.45 3.20
N ALA A 79 -13.49 -10.01 2.13
CA ALA A 79 -14.11 -9.11 1.15
C ALA A 79 -15.22 -9.85 0.38
N ARG A 80 -16.34 -9.18 0.13
CA ARG A 80 -17.51 -9.74 -0.56
C ARG A 80 -17.87 -8.93 -1.79
N PRO A 81 -18.49 -9.55 -2.83
CA PRO A 81 -19.03 -8.80 -3.94
C PRO A 81 -20.05 -7.76 -3.45
N GLY A 82 -19.88 -6.51 -3.89
CA GLY A 82 -20.71 -5.37 -3.45
C GLY A 82 -20.04 -4.48 -2.41
N ASP A 83 -18.92 -4.91 -1.80
CA ASP A 83 -18.17 -4.08 -0.87
C ASP A 83 -17.49 -2.89 -1.56
N ALA A 84 -17.31 -1.80 -0.80
CA ALA A 84 -16.59 -0.62 -1.24
C ALA A 84 -15.11 -0.69 -0.84
N LEU A 85 -14.24 -0.24 -1.76
CA LEU A 85 -12.83 -0.04 -1.47
C LEU A 85 -12.63 1.37 -0.91
N VAL A 86 -12.09 1.46 0.30
CA VAL A 86 -11.79 2.73 0.97
C VAL A 86 -10.29 2.83 1.16
N LEU A 87 -9.71 3.99 0.85
CA LEU A 87 -8.32 4.33 1.17
C LEU A 87 -8.31 5.47 2.18
N THR A 88 -7.58 5.29 3.27
CA THR A 88 -7.52 6.29 4.35
C THR A 88 -6.43 7.34 4.18
N LYS A 89 -5.54 7.14 3.20
CA LYS A 89 -4.38 7.97 2.93
C LYS A 89 -4.09 7.98 1.41
N PRO A 90 -3.69 9.13 0.85
CA PRO A 90 -3.38 9.26 -0.58
C PRO A 90 -2.11 8.50 -0.97
N LEU A 91 -2.00 8.05 -2.21
CA LEU A 91 -0.80 7.40 -2.75
C LEU A 91 0.23 8.41 -3.27
N GLY A 92 1.49 7.97 -3.40
CA GLY A 92 2.52 8.74 -4.10
C GLY A 92 3.83 8.96 -3.34
N THR A 93 3.96 8.44 -2.13
CA THR A 93 5.21 8.57 -1.35
C THR A 93 6.42 8.02 -2.11
N GLY A 94 6.31 6.87 -2.78
CA GLY A 94 7.43 6.28 -3.53
C GLY A 94 8.01 7.21 -4.59
N VAL A 95 7.16 7.89 -5.36
CA VAL A 95 7.58 8.80 -6.44
C VAL A 95 8.11 10.11 -5.89
N ILE A 96 7.51 10.64 -4.82
CA ILE A 96 7.98 11.86 -4.13
C ILE A 96 9.34 11.63 -3.49
N VAL A 97 9.54 10.50 -2.79
CA VAL A 97 10.83 10.17 -2.17
C VAL A 97 11.90 9.92 -3.24
N THR A 98 11.54 9.33 -4.38
CA THR A 98 12.47 9.16 -5.51
C THR A 98 12.89 10.51 -6.09
N ALA A 99 11.93 11.41 -6.31
CA ALA A 99 12.21 12.77 -6.74
C ALA A 99 13.07 13.54 -5.73
N PHE A 100 12.84 13.36 -4.42
CA PHE A 100 13.65 13.97 -3.37
C PHE A 100 15.10 13.47 -3.40
N LYS A 101 15.32 12.15 -3.54
CA LYS A 101 16.66 11.59 -3.69
C LYS A 101 17.40 12.13 -4.92
N GLY A 102 16.65 12.48 -5.97
CA GLY A 102 17.20 13.12 -7.17
C GLY A 102 17.33 14.64 -7.09
N GLY A 103 17.00 15.28 -5.96
CA GLY A 103 17.04 16.74 -5.80
C GLY A 103 15.93 17.50 -6.56
N LEU A 104 14.88 16.81 -7.00
CA LEU A 104 13.81 17.36 -7.83
C LEU A 104 12.51 17.62 -7.07
N ALA A 105 12.38 17.13 -5.84
CA ALA A 105 11.15 17.28 -5.09
C ALA A 105 11.01 18.69 -4.47
N ALA A 106 9.90 19.37 -4.75
CA ALA A 106 9.51 20.57 -4.05
C ALA A 106 9.40 20.31 -2.52
N PRO A 107 9.90 21.22 -1.66
CA PRO A 107 9.88 21.03 -0.21
C PRO A 107 8.48 20.78 0.36
N THR A 108 7.45 21.41 -0.20
CA THR A 108 6.04 21.23 0.20
C THR A 108 5.53 19.81 -0.10
N HIS A 109 5.92 19.23 -1.23
CA HIS A 109 5.55 17.86 -1.60
C HIS A 109 6.21 16.84 -0.66
N LEU A 110 7.50 17.04 -0.34
CA LEU A 110 8.20 16.18 0.63
C LEU A 110 7.58 16.30 2.03
N ALA A 111 7.30 17.51 2.51
CA ALA A 111 6.66 17.73 3.80
C ALA A 111 5.27 17.05 3.87
N GLY A 112 4.50 17.11 2.78
CA GLY A 112 3.23 16.39 2.65
C GLY A 112 3.40 14.87 2.74
N ALA A 113 4.39 14.31 2.04
CA ALA A 113 4.71 12.88 2.12
C ALA A 113 5.13 12.47 3.54
N VAL A 114 6.00 13.24 4.19
CA VAL A 114 6.44 12.99 5.58
C VAL A 114 5.24 12.98 6.52
N ARG A 115 4.35 13.98 6.44
CA ARG A 115 3.12 14.03 7.25
C ARG A 115 2.26 12.77 7.12
N TRP A 116 2.03 12.29 5.90
CA TRP A 116 1.24 11.09 5.68
C TRP A 116 1.95 9.80 6.15
N MET A 117 3.27 9.73 5.98
CA MET A 117 4.09 8.59 6.43
C MET A 117 4.31 8.56 7.94
N THR A 118 4.11 9.67 8.66
CA THR A 118 4.18 9.71 10.13
C THR A 118 2.82 9.59 10.81
N ALA A 119 1.71 9.78 10.09
CA ALA A 119 0.37 9.59 10.63
C ALA A 119 0.12 8.12 10.98
N LEU A 120 -0.40 7.85 12.19
CA LEU A 120 -0.75 6.50 12.62
C LEU A 120 -2.06 6.01 11.96
N ASN A 121 -2.15 4.71 11.70
CA ASN A 121 -3.37 4.07 11.18
C ASN A 121 -4.38 3.71 12.30
N ARG A 122 -4.12 4.15 13.55
CA ARG A 122 -4.95 3.89 14.74
C ARG A 122 -6.45 4.11 14.51
N THR A 123 -6.83 5.33 14.10
CA THR A 123 -8.24 5.68 13.91
C THR A 123 -8.89 4.85 12.82
N ALA A 124 -8.16 4.58 11.72
CA ALA A 124 -8.64 3.76 10.64
C ALA A 124 -8.91 2.31 11.09
N GLY A 125 -7.95 1.69 11.80
CA GLY A 125 -8.10 0.34 12.34
C GLY A 125 -9.24 0.25 13.36
N ARG A 126 -9.37 1.22 14.26
CA ARG A 126 -10.45 1.26 15.25
C ARG A 126 -11.83 1.38 14.59
N VAL A 127 -11.99 2.34 13.67
CA VAL A 127 -13.27 2.54 12.95
C VAL A 127 -13.62 1.28 12.15
N ALA A 128 -12.64 0.59 11.58
CA ALA A 128 -12.87 -0.65 10.88
C ALA A 128 -13.44 -1.76 11.77
N VAL A 129 -12.88 -1.93 12.97
CA VAL A 129 -13.40 -2.89 13.95
C VAL A 129 -14.79 -2.48 14.43
N GLU A 130 -14.99 -1.19 14.74
CA GLU A 130 -16.29 -0.64 15.19
C GLU A 130 -17.41 -0.83 14.15
N LEU A 131 -17.08 -0.73 12.86
CA LEU A 131 -18.01 -0.97 11.75
C LEU A 131 -18.23 -2.46 11.43
N GLY A 132 -17.56 -3.38 12.13
CA GLY A 132 -17.68 -4.82 11.92
C GLY A 132 -17.09 -5.30 10.59
N LEU A 133 -16.07 -4.58 10.08
CA LEU A 133 -15.40 -4.96 8.84
C LEU A 133 -14.74 -6.33 8.96
N GLN A 134 -14.69 -7.07 7.86
CA GLN A 134 -14.14 -8.45 7.84
C GLN A 134 -12.75 -8.52 7.21
N GLY A 135 -12.43 -7.57 6.34
CA GLY A 135 -11.18 -7.55 5.58
C GLY A 135 -10.51 -6.19 5.63
N ALA A 136 -9.22 -6.17 5.96
CA ALA A 136 -8.38 -4.99 5.87
C ALA A 136 -6.92 -5.33 5.52
N THR A 137 -6.23 -4.38 4.90
CA THR A 137 -4.79 -4.47 4.62
C THR A 137 -4.18 -3.09 4.53
N ASP A 138 -2.89 -2.95 4.86
CA ASP A 138 -2.16 -1.73 4.65
C ASP A 138 -1.38 -1.68 3.33
N VAL A 139 -1.51 -0.57 2.61
CA VAL A 139 -0.76 -0.40 1.35
C VAL A 139 0.65 0.08 1.65
N THR A 140 1.58 -0.87 1.52
CA THR A 140 3.02 -0.67 1.73
C THR A 140 3.82 -0.86 0.42
N GLY A 141 4.93 -1.60 0.46
CA GLY A 141 5.91 -1.74 -0.62
C GLY A 141 5.39 -2.38 -1.91
N PHE A 142 4.37 -3.23 -1.84
CA PHE A 142 3.75 -3.86 -3.02
C PHE A 142 2.79 -2.92 -3.78
N GLY A 143 2.49 -1.75 -3.21
CA GLY A 143 1.56 -0.79 -3.79
C GLY A 143 0.12 -1.28 -3.79
N LEU A 144 -0.79 -0.42 -4.27
CA LEU A 144 -2.24 -0.65 -4.18
C LEU A 144 -2.68 -1.94 -4.88
N LEU A 145 -2.11 -2.21 -6.06
CA LEU A 145 -2.50 -3.36 -6.86
C LEU A 145 -1.97 -4.68 -6.30
N GLY A 146 -0.78 -4.70 -5.68
CA GLY A 146 -0.25 -5.89 -5.03
C GLY A 146 -1.10 -6.30 -3.84
N HIS A 147 -1.30 -5.37 -2.89
CA HIS A 147 -2.10 -5.61 -1.70
C HIS A 147 -3.59 -5.86 -2.02
N GLY A 148 -4.15 -5.13 -2.99
CA GLY A 148 -5.51 -5.38 -3.47
C GLY A 148 -5.67 -6.75 -4.13
N TRP A 149 -4.63 -7.24 -4.83
CA TRP A 149 -4.65 -8.59 -5.39
C TRP A 149 -4.60 -9.66 -4.31
N GLU A 150 -3.71 -9.54 -3.31
CA GLU A 150 -3.61 -10.54 -2.21
C GLU A 150 -4.96 -10.70 -1.51
N MET A 151 -5.61 -9.57 -1.27
CA MET A 151 -6.91 -9.53 -0.62
C MET A 151 -8.04 -10.09 -1.49
N ALA A 152 -7.99 -9.83 -2.79
CA ALA A 152 -8.95 -10.38 -3.74
C ALA A 152 -8.79 -11.90 -3.86
N GLU A 153 -7.55 -12.39 -3.91
CA GLU A 153 -7.23 -13.82 -3.96
C GLU A 153 -7.67 -14.52 -2.67
N ALA A 154 -7.26 -14.01 -1.50
CA ALA A 154 -7.63 -14.57 -0.20
C ALA A 154 -9.15 -14.60 0.04
N SER A 155 -9.89 -13.66 -0.57
CA SER A 155 -11.34 -13.58 -0.47
C SER A 155 -12.08 -14.32 -1.61
N GLY A 156 -11.38 -14.82 -2.63
CA GLY A 156 -11.99 -15.45 -3.79
C GLY A 156 -12.87 -14.51 -4.65
N VAL A 157 -12.60 -13.20 -4.61
CA VAL A 157 -13.36 -12.16 -5.33
C VAL A 157 -12.50 -11.44 -6.37
N GLY A 158 -13.10 -10.53 -7.14
CA GLY A 158 -12.37 -9.58 -7.97
C GLY A 158 -12.61 -8.15 -7.48
N MET A 159 -11.60 -7.30 -7.59
CA MET A 159 -11.68 -5.88 -7.20
C MET A 159 -11.75 -4.96 -8.42
N HIS A 160 -12.55 -3.91 -8.33
CA HIS A 160 -12.64 -2.90 -9.37
C HIS A 160 -12.20 -1.54 -8.83
N ILE A 161 -11.08 -1.03 -9.35
CA ILE A 161 -10.50 0.25 -8.94
C ILE A 161 -10.66 1.24 -10.10
N ARG A 162 -11.36 2.35 -9.86
CA ARG A 162 -11.43 3.47 -10.79
C ARG A 162 -10.27 4.41 -10.52
N LEU A 163 -9.31 4.48 -11.45
CA LEU A 163 -8.07 5.25 -11.26
C LEU A 163 -8.28 6.74 -10.95
N ARG A 164 -9.36 7.33 -11.46
CA ARG A 164 -9.71 8.73 -11.20
C ARG A 164 -10.14 9.00 -9.75
N ASP A 165 -10.57 7.96 -9.03
CA ASP A 165 -11.02 8.07 -7.64
C ASP A 165 -9.87 7.76 -6.65
N VAL A 166 -8.71 7.34 -7.14
CA VAL A 166 -7.56 7.04 -6.29
C VAL A 166 -6.93 8.36 -5.83
N PRO A 167 -6.96 8.67 -4.52
CA PRO A 167 -6.38 9.91 -4.01
C PRO A 167 -4.86 9.87 -4.16
N LEU A 168 -4.28 10.97 -4.63
CA LEU A 168 -2.85 11.13 -4.85
C LEU A 168 -2.35 12.31 -4.02
N MET A 169 -1.10 12.21 -3.54
CA MET A 169 -0.41 13.33 -2.93
C MET A 169 -0.08 14.40 -3.99
N ASP A 170 0.02 15.65 -3.55
CA ASP A 170 0.48 16.75 -4.40
C ASP A 170 1.88 16.46 -4.95
N GLY A 171 2.11 16.84 -6.21
CA GLY A 171 3.34 16.53 -6.93
C GLY A 171 3.50 15.08 -7.38
N ALA A 172 2.75 14.12 -6.80
CA ALA A 172 2.88 12.72 -7.19
C ALA A 172 2.67 12.54 -8.70
N ARG A 173 1.61 13.17 -9.26
CA ARG A 173 1.26 13.15 -10.70
C ARG A 173 2.40 13.63 -11.60
N GLU A 174 3.05 14.68 -11.17
CA GLU A 174 4.11 15.34 -11.92
C GLU A 174 5.37 14.46 -11.97
N TYR A 175 5.86 14.02 -10.81
CA TYR A 175 7.11 13.26 -10.72
C TYR A 175 7.05 11.93 -11.45
N ALA A 176 5.92 11.23 -11.38
CA ALA A 176 5.80 9.99 -12.13
C ALA A 176 5.50 10.22 -13.63
N GLY A 177 5.02 11.41 -14.02
CA GLY A 177 5.05 11.86 -15.42
C GLY A 177 6.47 12.03 -15.97
N GLN A 178 7.44 12.28 -15.08
CA GLN A 178 8.87 12.33 -15.37
C GLN A 178 9.56 10.96 -15.18
N ALA A 179 8.80 9.88 -15.00
CA ALA A 179 9.30 8.53 -14.75
C ALA A 179 10.17 8.35 -13.49
N LEU A 180 10.00 9.22 -12.48
CA LEU A 180 10.70 9.14 -11.19
C LEU A 180 10.06 8.09 -10.29
N PHE A 181 10.30 6.81 -10.61
CA PHE A 181 9.79 5.67 -9.87
C PHE A 181 10.89 4.96 -9.07
N PRO A 182 10.59 4.46 -7.86
CA PRO A 182 11.53 3.63 -7.12
C PRO A 182 11.69 2.27 -7.83
N GLY A 183 12.85 1.62 -7.65
CA GLY A 183 13.16 0.34 -8.30
C GLY A 183 12.11 -0.75 -8.07
N GLY A 184 11.56 -0.84 -6.85
CA GLY A 184 10.50 -1.81 -6.52
C GLY A 184 9.22 -1.66 -7.35
N SER A 185 8.95 -0.46 -7.88
CA SER A 185 7.76 -0.22 -8.69
C SER A 185 7.77 -0.97 -10.02
N TYR A 186 8.93 -1.33 -10.57
CA TYR A 186 9.03 -2.16 -11.78
C TYR A 186 8.58 -3.60 -11.51
N CYS A 187 8.99 -4.19 -10.39
CA CYS A 187 8.53 -5.50 -9.96
C CYS A 187 7.01 -5.50 -9.74
N ASN A 188 6.47 -4.47 -9.08
CA ASN A 188 5.04 -4.31 -8.85
C ASN A 188 4.26 -4.18 -10.17
N ARG A 189 4.81 -3.45 -11.16
CA ARG A 189 4.24 -3.36 -12.51
C ARG A 189 4.19 -4.72 -13.20
N ASP A 190 5.29 -5.47 -13.17
CA ASP A 190 5.37 -6.74 -13.88
C ASP A 190 4.46 -7.79 -13.23
N PHE A 191 4.35 -7.76 -11.91
CA PHE A 191 3.34 -8.52 -11.16
C PHE A 191 1.92 -8.14 -11.61
N ALA A 192 1.59 -6.85 -11.54
CA ALA A 192 0.28 -6.34 -11.94
C ALA A 192 -0.03 -6.64 -13.42
N ALA A 193 0.95 -6.63 -14.33
CA ALA A 193 0.71 -6.96 -15.73
C ALA A 193 0.25 -8.42 -15.93
N ARG A 194 0.66 -9.33 -15.05
CA ARG A 194 0.28 -10.75 -15.07
C ARG A 194 -1.05 -11.00 -14.37
N THR A 195 -1.30 -10.26 -13.29
CA THR A 195 -2.44 -10.49 -12.41
C THR A 195 -3.59 -9.53 -12.64
N CYS A 196 -3.37 -8.42 -13.38
CA CYS A 196 -4.33 -7.34 -13.62
C CYS A 196 -4.83 -7.24 -15.07
N ALA A 197 -6.15 -7.27 -15.26
CA ALA A 197 -6.77 -7.00 -16.56
C ALA A 197 -7.24 -5.55 -16.63
N SER A 198 -6.91 -4.85 -17.71
CA SER A 198 -7.36 -3.48 -17.93
C SER A 198 -8.37 -3.35 -19.07
N ARG A 199 -9.36 -2.47 -18.89
CA ARG A 199 -10.18 -1.93 -19.99
C ARG A 199 -9.85 -0.45 -20.18
N THR A 200 -9.28 -0.11 -21.33
CA THR A 200 -9.06 1.29 -21.70
C THR A 200 -10.41 1.90 -22.03
N ILE A 201 -10.81 2.99 -21.38
CA ILE A 201 -11.78 3.90 -21.98
C ILE A 201 -11.05 4.53 -23.18
N SER A 202 -11.42 4.08 -24.38
CA SER A 202 -10.99 4.68 -25.65
C SER A 202 -11.27 6.18 -25.62
N ALA A 203 -10.27 7.00 -25.31
CA ALA A 203 -10.31 8.42 -25.67
C ALA A 203 -10.26 8.48 -27.20
N ARG A 204 -11.27 9.14 -27.79
CA ARG A 204 -11.45 9.33 -29.23
C ARG A 204 -10.12 9.64 -29.92
N ARG A 205 -9.80 8.85 -30.96
CA ARG A 205 -8.74 9.16 -31.93
C ARG A 205 -9.06 10.50 -32.61
N SER A 206 -8.43 11.58 -32.19
CA SER A 206 -8.16 12.73 -33.07
C SER A 206 -6.69 12.72 -33.44
N LYS A 207 -6.46 12.81 -34.75
CA LYS A 207 -5.21 12.60 -35.49
C LYS A 207 -4.04 13.45 -34.94
N CYS A 208 -2.95 12.79 -34.57
CA CYS A 208 -1.60 13.32 -34.71
C CYS A 208 -0.62 12.13 -34.74
N SER A 209 -0.34 11.65 -35.94
CA SER A 209 0.35 10.39 -36.24
C SER A 209 1.88 10.49 -36.29
N SER A 210 2.51 11.32 -35.45
CA SER A 210 3.98 11.48 -35.45
C SER A 210 4.67 11.41 -34.09
N LEU A 211 3.97 11.08 -33.00
CA LEU A 211 4.60 10.68 -31.73
C LEU A 211 4.36 9.19 -31.45
N MET A 212 4.98 8.33 -32.26
CA MET A 212 5.10 6.91 -31.93
C MET A 212 6.16 6.74 -30.83
N ALA A 213 5.83 5.91 -29.82
CA ALA A 213 6.64 5.53 -28.65
C ALA A 213 6.53 6.40 -27.36
N ARG A 214 5.35 6.93 -27.01
CA ARG A 214 5.03 7.18 -25.58
C ARG A 214 4.24 6.00 -25.02
N PRO A 215 4.77 5.23 -24.05
CA PRO A 215 4.00 4.18 -23.41
C PRO A 215 2.76 4.80 -22.76
N ARG A 216 1.63 4.11 -22.90
CA ARG A 216 0.28 4.57 -22.55
C ARG A 216 0.18 4.93 -21.06
N ALA A 217 0.42 6.20 -20.72
CA ALA A 217 0.60 6.74 -19.36
C ALA A 217 -0.49 6.44 -18.32
N GLY A 218 -1.69 6.01 -18.74
CA GLY A 218 -2.78 5.65 -17.82
C GLY A 218 -2.56 4.35 -17.04
N TYR A 219 -1.83 3.39 -17.61
CA TYR A 219 -1.58 2.08 -16.99
C TYR A 219 -0.36 2.04 -16.08
N TYR A 220 0.57 2.96 -16.29
CA TYR A 220 1.83 3.07 -15.55
C TYR A 220 1.66 3.70 -14.17
N TRP A 221 0.47 4.23 -13.86
CA TRP A 221 0.26 5.03 -12.67
C TRP A 221 0.09 4.19 -11.39
N PRO A 222 -0.97 3.36 -11.26
CA PRO A 222 -1.30 2.68 -10.00
C PRO A 222 -0.31 1.59 -9.60
N CYS A 223 0.35 0.93 -10.56
CA CYS A 223 1.30 -0.14 -10.27
C CYS A 223 2.58 0.37 -9.62
N HIS A 224 2.91 1.64 -9.86
CA HIS A 224 4.16 2.23 -9.43
C HIS A 224 4.03 3.15 -8.22
N LEU A 225 2.79 3.44 -7.80
CA LEU A 225 2.53 4.22 -6.61
C LEU A 225 2.48 3.29 -5.40
N THR A 226 3.51 3.40 -4.58
CA THR A 226 3.54 2.79 -3.25
C THR A 226 3.05 3.80 -2.22
N ASN A 227 2.51 3.27 -1.11
CA ASN A 227 2.52 3.99 0.14
C ASN A 227 3.38 3.27 1.16
N TRP A 228 3.71 3.96 2.25
CA TRP A 228 4.47 3.41 3.37
C TRP A 228 3.59 3.30 4.62
N THR A 229 2.28 3.13 4.43
CA THR A 229 1.21 2.94 5.43
C THR A 229 -0.08 3.43 4.80
N ASN A 230 -1.01 2.55 4.44
CA ASN A 230 -2.42 2.90 4.18
C ASN A 230 -3.30 1.95 4.97
N PHE A 231 -4.61 2.14 4.96
CA PHE A 231 -5.56 1.13 5.39
C PHE A 231 -6.58 0.98 4.26
N SER A 232 -6.88 -0.25 3.85
CA SER A 232 -7.78 -0.54 2.73
C SER A 232 -8.89 -1.52 3.09
N ILE A 233 -10.10 -1.13 2.66
CA ILE A 233 -11.41 -1.81 2.64
C ILE A 233 -12.34 -1.50 3.82
N ALA A 234 -13.57 -1.14 3.44
CA ALA A 234 -14.75 -1.17 4.29
C ALA A 234 -15.89 -1.93 3.60
N SER A 235 -16.19 -3.14 4.09
CA SER A 235 -17.47 -3.81 3.84
C SER A 235 -18.60 -3.00 4.47
N SER A 236 -19.49 -2.44 3.65
CA SER A 236 -20.79 -2.01 4.14
C SER A 236 -21.84 -2.33 3.07
N PRO A 237 -22.92 -3.06 3.42
CA PRO A 237 -24.00 -3.38 2.48
C PRO A 237 -24.83 -2.15 2.05
N ARG A 238 -24.40 -0.91 2.34
CA ARG A 238 -25.21 0.31 2.21
C ARG A 238 -24.72 1.35 1.20
N ILE A 239 -23.73 1.06 0.35
CA ILE A 239 -23.27 2.04 -0.65
C ILE A 239 -23.27 1.41 -2.05
N ASN A 240 -24.35 1.60 -2.79
CA ASN A 240 -24.47 1.21 -4.19
C ASN A 240 -24.37 2.46 -5.09
N PRO A 241 -23.28 2.62 -5.88
CA PRO A 241 -23.32 3.48 -7.04
C PRO A 241 -23.14 2.64 -8.31
N ALA A 242 -24.22 2.58 -9.08
CA ALA A 242 -24.22 2.06 -10.44
C ALA A 242 -23.18 2.80 -11.32
N GLY A 243 -22.40 2.05 -12.10
CA GLY A 243 -21.59 2.65 -13.17
C GLY A 243 -20.42 1.82 -13.67
N SER A 244 -20.60 1.22 -14.85
CA SER A 244 -19.60 0.79 -15.86
C SER A 244 -18.36 0.01 -15.39
N SER A 245 -18.24 -1.23 -15.87
CA SER A 245 -17.48 -2.33 -15.26
C SER A 245 -16.16 -2.73 -15.93
N VAL A 246 -15.17 -3.07 -15.09
CA VAL A 246 -14.02 -3.93 -15.42
C VAL A 246 -14.31 -5.33 -14.86
N LYS A 247 -14.15 -6.37 -15.68
CA LYS A 247 -14.36 -7.78 -15.29
C LYS A 247 -13.07 -8.57 -15.42
N TRP A 248 -12.80 -9.37 -14.41
CA TRP A 248 -11.72 -10.36 -14.36
C TRP A 248 -12.14 -11.64 -15.09
N ARG A 249 -11.26 -12.22 -15.90
CA ARG A 249 -11.43 -13.56 -16.48
C ARG A 249 -10.51 -14.52 -15.76
N ARG A 250 -11.09 -15.57 -15.18
CA ARG A 250 -10.37 -16.74 -14.69
C ARG A 250 -9.86 -17.51 -15.91
N SER A 251 -8.55 -17.64 -16.11
CA SER A 251 -8.02 -18.62 -17.07
C SER A 251 -8.26 -20.00 -16.46
N ARG A 252 -9.15 -20.79 -17.07
CA ARG A 252 -9.28 -22.21 -16.73
C ARG A 252 -8.03 -22.89 -17.28
N GLY A 253 -7.08 -23.22 -16.41
CA GLY A 253 -6.02 -24.15 -16.73
C GLY A 253 -6.64 -25.50 -17.08
N SER A 254 -6.42 -25.95 -18.31
CA SER A 254 -6.80 -27.28 -18.79
C SER A 254 -6.05 -28.33 -17.97
N ARG A 255 -6.77 -29.14 -17.18
CA ARG A 255 -6.25 -30.41 -16.68
C ARG A 255 -6.09 -31.35 -17.87
N SER A 256 -4.86 -31.59 -18.31
CA SER A 256 -4.52 -32.73 -19.15
C SER A 256 -4.52 -33.97 -18.25
N SER A 257 -5.55 -34.79 -18.40
CA SER A 257 -5.54 -36.19 -17.99
C SER A 257 -4.48 -36.93 -18.80
N GLN A 258 -3.36 -37.29 -18.19
CA GLN A 258 -2.52 -38.38 -18.68
C GLN A 258 -2.89 -39.64 -17.92
N ASN A 259 -3.50 -40.54 -18.69
CA ASN A 259 -3.76 -41.92 -18.40
C ASN A 259 -2.56 -42.76 -18.91
N ARG A 260 -2.43 -43.99 -18.40
CA ARG A 260 -1.42 -45.06 -18.68
C ARG A 260 -0.21 -45.01 -17.74
N GLY A 261 0.19 -46.10 -17.11
CA GLY A 261 -0.22 -47.51 -17.17
C GLY A 261 0.69 -48.30 -16.24
#